data_AF-A0A8X6SH35-F1
#
_entry.id   AF-A0A8X6SH35-F1
#
_cell.length_a   1.000
_cell.length_b   1.000
_cell.length_c   1.000
_cell.angle_alpha   90.00
_cell.angle_beta   90.00
_cell.angle_gamma   90.00
#
_symmetry.space_group_name_H-M   'P 1'
#
loop_
_entity.id
_entity.type
_entity.pdbx_description
1 polymer ?
#
loop_
_entity_poly.entity_id
_entity_poly.type
_entity_poly.pdbx_seq_one_letter_code
_entity_poly.pdbx_strand_id
1 'polypeptide(L)'
;MPGKRARRHFSQLSEFERGLIIGMKTAGRVAGQVDRSEKTTRTEDRRILLQAFVDPTVTRSTIRADVGVAMVPQTISRHLAEANLKSKCHFGALPVTPEYRQLRLQWCQARSMWNVTDWQKVVFSDESRFVLGTDDNRVRVWRRPGERYNSPHCSTSHCPHSSCNGLGAIAYDSRSTLIMMRGTLTDQHYVDDILRPHTLSWPARSPDFSPVEHVWDQLKRQMPSCHSVHDLGLAVQDLWAHLPQDNIRCLINSMLDRVAACIAAGGGPMCY
;
A
#
# COMPACT_ATOMS: atom_id res chain seq x y z
N MET A 1 25.75 -70.35 9.21
CA MET A 1 24.43 -70.24 8.55
C MET A 1 23.42 -69.67 9.55
N PRO A 2 23.00 -68.39 9.47
CA PRO A 2 21.94 -67.87 10.35
C PRO A 2 20.57 -68.05 9.69
N GLY A 3 19.63 -68.63 10.44
CA GLY A 3 18.29 -69.00 9.99
C GLY A 3 17.36 -67.80 9.73
N LYS A 4 16.59 -67.88 8.64
CA LYS A 4 15.53 -66.93 8.30
C LYS A 4 14.40 -67.00 9.35
N ARG A 5 14.09 -65.88 10.02
CA ARG A 5 12.92 -65.77 10.91
C ARG A 5 11.62 -65.92 10.09
N ALA A 6 10.86 -66.99 10.35
CA ALA A 6 9.52 -67.17 9.78
C ALA A 6 8.54 -66.16 10.40
N ARG A 7 7.82 -65.40 9.57
CA ARG A 7 6.71 -64.54 10.03
C ARG A 7 5.51 -65.43 10.35
N ARG A 8 5.05 -65.40 11.61
CA ARG A 8 3.80 -66.07 12.03
C ARG A 8 2.61 -65.29 11.50
N HIS A 9 1.60 -66.00 11.01
CA HIS A 9 0.35 -65.41 10.56
C HIS A 9 -0.48 -64.98 11.78
N PHE A 10 -1.27 -63.91 11.70
CA PHE A 10 -2.04 -63.36 12.83
C PHE A 10 -2.97 -64.40 13.50
N SER A 11 -3.46 -65.36 12.72
CA SER A 11 -4.28 -66.50 13.17
C SER A 11 -3.53 -67.51 14.05
N GLN A 12 -2.21 -67.41 14.18
CA GLN A 12 -1.36 -68.27 15.01
C GLN A 12 -0.92 -67.58 16.32
N LEU A 13 -1.36 -66.35 16.57
CA LEU A 13 -1.08 -65.62 17.81
C LEU A 13 -2.08 -66.02 18.90
N SER A 14 -1.62 -66.03 20.15
CA SER A 14 -2.48 -66.21 21.33
C SER A 14 -3.46 -65.04 21.50
N GLU A 15 -4.55 -65.26 22.23
CA GLU A 15 -5.58 -64.25 22.48
C GLU A 15 -5.01 -63.01 23.20
N PHE A 16 -4.06 -63.22 24.11
CA PHE A 16 -3.30 -62.16 24.79
C PHE A 16 -2.46 -61.32 23.83
N GLU A 17 -1.74 -61.94 22.90
CA GLU A 17 -0.92 -61.24 21.89
C GLU A 17 -1.78 -60.50 20.87
N ARG A 18 -2.94 -61.06 20.49
CA ARG A 18 -3.93 -60.36 19.66
C ARG A 18 -4.51 -59.15 20.38
N GLY A 19 -4.78 -59.28 21.68
CA GLY A 19 -5.21 -58.18 22.55
C GLY A 19 -4.21 -57.02 22.60
N LEU A 20 -2.91 -57.31 22.68
CA LEU A 20 -1.83 -56.32 22.64
C LEU A 20 -1.76 -55.56 21.30
N ILE A 21 -1.91 -56.26 20.17
CA ILE A 21 -1.89 -55.65 18.83
C ILE A 21 -3.15 -54.79 18.59
N ILE A 22 -4.32 -55.26 19.03
CA ILE A 22 -5.57 -54.50 18.94
C ILE A 22 -5.47 -53.27 19.84
N GLY A 23 -4.98 -53.42 21.08
CA GLY A 23 -4.74 -52.32 22.03
C GLY A 23 -3.79 -51.25 21.49
N MET A 24 -2.74 -51.64 20.75
CA MET A 24 -1.84 -50.70 20.07
C MET A 24 -2.47 -49.99 18.86
N LYS A 25 -3.52 -50.55 18.25
CA LYS A 25 -4.27 -49.92 17.15
C LYS A 25 -5.39 -49.01 17.65
N THR A 26 -6.04 -49.35 18.76
CA THR A 26 -7.09 -48.50 19.40
C THR A 26 -6.51 -47.40 20.27
N ALA A 27 -5.35 -47.62 20.91
CA ALA A 27 -4.51 -46.56 21.44
C ALA A 27 -3.79 -45.85 20.29
N GLY A 28 -4.56 -45.22 19.40
CA GLY A 28 -4.03 -44.27 18.44
C GLY A 28 -3.04 -43.36 19.16
N ARG A 29 -1.88 -43.15 18.55
CA ARG A 29 -0.80 -42.29 19.05
C ARG A 29 -1.41 -40.94 19.41
N VAL A 30 -1.77 -40.72 20.67
CA VAL A 30 -2.02 -39.39 21.21
C VAL A 30 -0.63 -38.79 21.30
N ALA A 31 -0.16 -38.27 20.16
CA ALA A 31 0.89 -37.29 20.17
C ALA A 31 0.30 -36.13 20.96
N GLY A 32 0.62 -36.09 22.27
CA GLY A 32 0.49 -34.86 23.03
C GLY A 32 1.18 -33.81 22.19
N GLN A 33 0.40 -32.84 21.71
CA GLN A 33 0.93 -31.65 21.08
C GLN A 33 1.70 -30.95 22.20
N VAL A 34 2.99 -31.26 22.31
CA VAL A 34 3.89 -30.54 23.19
C VAL A 34 3.88 -29.13 22.64
N ASP A 35 3.15 -28.24 23.33
CA ASP A 35 3.13 -26.85 22.97
C ASP A 35 4.57 -26.37 22.98
N ARG A 36 4.99 -25.80 21.85
CA ARG A 36 6.37 -25.39 21.66
C ARG A 36 6.59 -24.22 22.61
N SER A 37 7.40 -24.42 23.65
CA SER A 37 7.70 -23.40 24.66
C SER A 37 7.87 -22.03 23.98
N GLU A 38 6.95 -21.11 24.27
CA GLU A 38 7.01 -19.75 23.73
C GLU A 38 8.37 -19.16 24.13
N LYS A 39 9.10 -18.64 23.13
CA LYS A 39 10.42 -18.04 23.35
C LYS A 39 10.32 -16.65 23.98
N THR A 40 9.11 -16.14 24.15
CA THR A 40 8.81 -14.81 24.66
C THR A 40 7.85 -14.91 25.82
N THR A 41 7.96 -13.98 26.76
CA THR A 41 6.98 -13.82 27.82
C THR A 41 5.81 -12.95 27.34
N ARG A 42 4.63 -13.14 27.94
CA ARG A 42 3.44 -12.31 27.67
C ARG A 42 3.70 -10.81 27.84
N THR A 43 4.66 -10.42 28.69
CA THR A 43 5.08 -9.03 28.88
C THR A 43 5.88 -8.50 27.68
N GLU A 44 6.77 -9.31 27.12
CA GLU A 44 7.54 -8.99 25.92
C GLU A 44 6.63 -8.88 24.70
N ASP A 45 5.69 -9.81 24.54
CA ASP A 45 4.69 -9.77 23.46
C ASP A 45 3.86 -8.49 23.53
N ARG A 46 3.42 -8.10 24.73
CA ARG A 46 2.69 -6.84 24.93
C ARG A 46 3.55 -5.63 24.56
N ARG A 47 4.85 -5.65 24.86
CA ARG A 47 5.78 -4.56 24.53
C ARG A 47 6.02 -4.44 23.03
N ILE A 48 6.16 -5.56 22.32
CA ILE A 48 6.24 -5.61 20.85
C ILE A 48 5.02 -4.94 20.21
N LEU A 49 3.83 -5.29 20.69
CA LEU A 49 2.59 -4.73 20.16
C LEU A 49 2.44 -3.25 20.51
N LEU A 50 2.71 -2.85 21.75
CA LEU A 50 2.59 -1.47 22.20
C LEU A 50 3.48 -0.53 21.39
N GLN A 51 4.72 -0.92 21.06
CA GLN A 51 5.58 -0.10 20.21
C GLN A 51 5.01 0.11 18.82
N ALA A 52 4.48 -0.94 18.18
CA ALA A 52 3.87 -0.83 16.87
C ALA A 52 2.54 -0.02 16.88
N PHE A 53 1.85 0.04 18.02
CA PHE A 53 0.66 0.88 18.18
C PHE A 53 1.00 2.35 18.47
N VAL A 54 2.02 2.61 19.29
CA VAL A 54 2.46 3.97 19.67
C VAL A 54 3.17 4.65 18.50
N ASP A 55 4.06 3.94 17.82
CA ASP A 55 4.73 4.40 16.62
C ASP A 55 4.55 3.37 15.50
N PRO A 56 3.55 3.56 14.62
CA PRO A 56 3.33 2.69 13.48
C PRO A 56 4.51 2.56 12.53
N THR A 57 5.48 3.49 12.54
CA THR A 57 6.65 3.49 11.65
C THR A 57 7.84 2.69 12.20
N VAL A 58 7.75 2.19 13.43
CA VAL A 58 8.85 1.51 14.12
C VAL A 58 9.35 0.27 13.36
N THR A 59 10.67 0.15 13.22
CA THR A 59 11.28 -0.99 12.52
C THR A 59 11.35 -2.22 13.42
N ARG A 60 11.37 -3.41 12.82
CA ARG A 60 11.58 -4.68 13.55
C ARG A 60 12.91 -4.69 14.32
N SER A 61 13.93 -4.04 13.78
CA SER A 61 15.24 -3.91 14.42
C SER A 61 15.18 -3.06 15.68
N THR A 62 14.42 -1.96 15.64
CA THR A 62 14.17 -1.08 16.80
C THR A 62 13.36 -1.82 17.87
N ILE A 63 12.30 -2.54 17.47
CA ILE A 63 11.51 -3.35 18.40
C ILE A 63 12.40 -4.40 19.08
N ARG A 64 13.23 -5.10 18.32
CA ARG A 64 14.15 -6.11 18.86
C ARG A 64 15.13 -5.50 19.87
N ALA A 65 15.66 -4.31 19.58
CA ALA A 65 16.62 -3.64 20.46
C ALA A 65 15.98 -3.22 21.79
N ASP A 66 14.72 -2.74 21.79
CA ASP A 66 14.04 -2.31 23.01
C ASP A 66 13.52 -3.47 23.88
N VAL A 67 13.07 -4.57 23.25
CA VAL A 67 12.62 -5.76 23.98
C VAL A 67 13.80 -6.47 24.67
N GLY A 68 15.03 -6.30 24.15
CA GLY A 68 16.25 -6.79 24.81
C GLY A 68 16.43 -8.31 24.80
N VAL A 69 15.56 -9.05 24.12
CA VAL A 69 15.61 -10.52 24.00
C VAL A 69 16.24 -10.90 22.65
N ALA A 70 17.11 -11.91 22.66
CA ALA A 70 17.71 -12.48 21.45
C ALA A 70 16.66 -13.22 20.60
N MET A 71 15.91 -12.46 19.80
CA MET A 71 14.82 -12.96 18.96
C MET A 71 15.19 -12.96 17.48
N VAL A 72 14.70 -13.96 16.75
CA VAL A 72 14.72 -13.94 15.28
C VAL A 72 13.63 -12.99 14.75
N PRO A 73 13.88 -12.20 13.69
CA PRO A 73 12.89 -11.26 13.14
C PRO A 73 11.55 -11.88 12.72
N GLN A 74 11.52 -13.19 12.43
CA GLN A 74 10.26 -13.90 12.16
C GLN A 74 9.34 -13.95 13.38
N THR A 75 9.87 -14.00 14.61
CA THR A 75 9.06 -14.05 15.84
C THR A 75 8.26 -12.75 16.00
N ILE A 76 8.91 -11.60 15.86
CA ILE A 76 8.25 -10.27 15.88
C ILE A 76 7.19 -10.18 14.78
N SER A 77 7.50 -10.68 13.58
CA SER A 77 6.55 -10.67 12.46
C SER A 77 5.32 -11.54 12.72
N ARG A 78 5.49 -12.66 13.43
CA ARG A 78 4.40 -13.55 13.83
C ARG A 78 3.48 -12.88 14.86
N HIS A 79 4.03 -12.32 15.95
CA HIS A 79 3.22 -11.65 16.96
C HIS A 79 2.44 -10.44 16.39
N LEU A 80 3.07 -9.67 15.50
CA LEU A 80 2.39 -8.57 14.79
C LEU A 80 1.28 -9.10 13.87
N ALA A 81 1.51 -10.21 13.16
CA ALA A 81 0.50 -10.83 12.30
C ALA A 81 -0.67 -11.42 13.11
N GLU A 82 -0.41 -12.04 14.25
CA GLU A 82 -1.44 -12.54 15.20
C GLU A 82 -2.31 -11.40 15.73
N ALA A 83 -1.74 -10.21 15.91
CA ALA A 83 -2.48 -8.99 16.25
C ALA A 83 -3.15 -8.29 15.04
N ASN A 84 -3.16 -8.93 13.86
CA ASN A 84 -3.69 -8.41 12.59
C ASN A 84 -3.00 -7.12 12.11
N LEU A 85 -1.76 -6.88 12.52
CA LEU A 85 -0.94 -5.76 12.05
C LEU A 85 -0.11 -6.21 10.84
N LYS A 86 -0.29 -5.51 9.72
CA LYS A 86 0.46 -5.76 8.48
C LYS A 86 1.36 -4.59 8.18
N SER A 87 2.61 -4.89 7.84
CA SER A 87 3.55 -3.88 7.33
C SER A 87 3.14 -3.50 5.90
N LYS A 88 2.66 -2.27 5.71
CA LYS A 88 2.21 -1.74 4.41
C LYS A 88 2.88 -0.39 4.16
N CYS A 89 3.00 -0.02 2.89
CA CYS A 89 3.51 1.31 2.53
C CYS A 89 2.61 2.39 3.13
N HIS A 90 3.25 3.46 3.59
CA HIS A 90 2.59 4.69 4.02
C HIS A 90 1.66 5.24 2.94
N PHE A 91 0.63 5.98 3.35
CA PHE A 91 -0.18 6.73 2.39
C PHE A 91 0.24 8.21 2.45
N GLY A 92 0.73 8.74 1.34
CA GLY A 92 1.09 10.16 1.24
C GLY A 92 -0.15 11.00 0.96
N ALA A 93 -0.96 11.29 1.98
CA ALA A 93 -2.02 12.29 1.87
C ALA A 93 -1.96 13.27 3.03
N LEU A 94 -2.34 14.51 2.75
CA LEU A 94 -2.48 15.52 3.80
C LEU A 94 -3.70 15.18 4.66
N PRO A 95 -3.62 15.30 5.99
CA PRO A 95 -4.78 15.18 6.86
C PRO A 95 -5.90 16.12 6.41
N VAL A 96 -7.09 15.56 6.14
CA VAL A 96 -8.27 16.33 5.73
C VAL A 96 -8.87 16.97 6.98
N THR A 97 -8.73 18.29 7.12
CA THR A 97 -9.39 19.03 8.20
C THR A 97 -10.91 19.01 8.01
N PRO A 98 -11.71 19.27 9.06
CA PRO A 98 -13.16 19.37 8.94
C PRO A 98 -13.61 20.38 7.86
N GLU A 99 -12.87 21.48 7.70
CA GLU A 99 -13.13 22.48 6.66
C GLU A 99 -12.92 21.91 5.24
N TYR A 100 -11.79 21.24 4.99
CA TYR A 100 -11.55 20.60 3.71
C TYR A 100 -12.55 19.48 3.44
N ARG A 101 -12.96 18.75 4.47
CA ARG A 101 -14.02 17.73 4.37
C ARG A 101 -15.32 18.33 3.84
N GLN A 102 -15.73 19.49 4.37
CA GLN A 102 -16.93 20.19 3.92
C GLN A 102 -16.79 20.70 2.48
N LEU A 103 -15.65 21.28 2.12
CA LEU A 103 -15.39 21.75 0.75
C LEU A 103 -15.45 20.61 -0.26
N ARG A 104 -14.87 19.44 0.07
CA ARG A 104 -14.93 18.23 -0.75
C ARG A 104 -16.35 17.75 -0.94
N LEU A 105 -17.13 17.70 0.14
CA LEU A 105 -18.53 17.29 0.10
C LEU A 105 -19.36 18.24 -0.78
N GLN A 106 -19.23 19.56 -0.59
CA GLN A 106 -19.92 20.56 -1.40
C GLN A 106 -19.56 20.44 -2.88
N TRP A 107 -18.28 20.25 -3.19
CA TRP A 107 -17.82 20.08 -4.56
C TRP A 107 -18.44 18.85 -5.24
N CYS A 108 -18.53 17.73 -4.51
CA CYS A 108 -19.13 16.49 -5.00
C CYS A 108 -20.66 16.62 -5.14
N GLN A 109 -21.32 17.25 -4.18
CA GLN A 109 -22.77 17.51 -4.25
C GLN A 109 -23.13 18.36 -5.47
N ALA A 110 -22.36 19.42 -5.74
CA ALA A 110 -22.55 20.28 -6.91
C ALA A 110 -22.40 19.53 -8.26
N ARG A 111 -21.71 18.40 -8.27
CA ARG A 111 -21.44 17.57 -9.45
C ARG A 111 -22.11 16.19 -9.39
N SER A 112 -23.02 16.00 -8.44
CA SER A 112 -23.76 14.73 -8.26
C SER A 112 -24.65 14.38 -9.45
N MET A 113 -25.12 15.40 -10.18
CA MET A 113 -25.96 15.26 -11.37
C MET A 113 -25.18 15.15 -12.68
N TRP A 114 -23.85 15.25 -12.64
CA TRP A 114 -23.02 15.14 -13.84
C TRP A 114 -23.07 13.71 -14.36
N ASN A 115 -23.14 13.56 -15.67
CA ASN A 115 -23.08 12.25 -16.32
C ASN A 115 -21.66 11.98 -16.86
N VAL A 116 -21.45 10.78 -17.42
CA VAL A 116 -20.16 10.39 -17.98
C VAL A 116 -19.68 11.39 -19.04
N THR A 117 -20.57 11.87 -19.92
CA THR A 117 -20.20 12.81 -21.00
C THR A 117 -19.74 14.17 -20.50
N ASP A 118 -20.21 14.59 -19.32
CA ASP A 118 -19.71 15.82 -18.68
C ASP A 118 -18.28 15.63 -18.19
N TRP A 119 -17.97 14.47 -17.60
CA TRP A 119 -16.60 14.11 -17.20
C TRP A 119 -15.65 13.93 -18.38
N GLN A 120 -16.15 13.46 -19.52
CA GLN A 120 -15.34 13.32 -20.73
C GLN A 120 -14.82 14.65 -21.27
N LYS A 121 -15.49 15.77 -20.96
CA LYS A 121 -15.08 17.13 -21.35
C LYS A 121 -14.04 17.74 -20.41
N VAL A 122 -13.77 17.10 -19.27
CA VAL A 122 -12.84 17.60 -18.25
C VAL A 122 -11.41 17.25 -18.61
N VAL A 123 -10.52 18.22 -18.47
CA VAL A 123 -9.07 18.03 -18.53
C VAL A 123 -8.52 18.01 -17.10
N PHE A 124 -7.74 16.99 -16.78
CA PHE A 124 -7.10 16.83 -15.48
C PHE A 124 -5.60 17.05 -15.63
N SER A 125 -5.04 18.06 -14.96
CA SER A 125 -3.62 18.36 -14.96
C SER A 125 -3.06 18.36 -13.55
N ASP A 126 -1.86 17.82 -13.37
CA ASP A 126 -1.17 17.88 -12.08
C ASP A 126 0.34 17.70 -12.25
N GLU A 127 1.09 18.07 -11.21
CA GLU A 127 2.53 17.91 -11.12
C GLU A 127 2.89 16.71 -10.24
N SER A 128 3.82 15.88 -10.71
CA SER A 128 4.38 14.79 -9.91
C SER A 128 5.90 14.86 -9.86
N ARG A 129 6.43 14.68 -8.66
CA ARG A 129 7.87 14.55 -8.42
C ARG A 129 8.36 13.12 -8.67
N PHE A 130 9.46 13.00 -9.41
CA PHE A 130 10.23 11.78 -9.64
C PHE A 130 11.63 11.95 -9.05
N VAL A 131 12.18 10.90 -8.44
CA VAL A 131 13.40 10.96 -7.63
C VAL A 131 14.42 9.94 -8.14
N LEU A 132 15.70 10.30 -8.11
CA LEU A 132 16.81 9.38 -8.35
C LEU A 132 17.19 8.59 -7.10
N GLY A 133 17.36 7.28 -7.25
CA GLY A 133 17.86 6.40 -6.20
C GLY A 133 16.78 5.56 -5.52
N THR A 134 17.21 4.40 -5.01
CA THR A 134 16.40 3.32 -4.43
C THR A 134 15.88 3.60 -3.02
N ASP A 135 15.79 4.87 -2.60
CA ASP A 135 14.91 5.14 -1.47
C ASP A 135 13.51 5.07 -2.03
N ASP A 136 12.94 3.87 -1.91
CA ASP A 136 11.59 3.48 -2.33
C ASP A 136 10.53 4.47 -1.80
N ASN A 137 10.90 5.39 -0.90
CA ASN A 137 10.04 6.26 -0.09
C ASN A 137 8.92 5.46 0.62
N ARG A 138 9.06 4.13 0.63
CA ARG A 138 8.16 3.17 1.25
C ARG A 138 8.53 3.11 2.72
N VAL A 139 8.34 4.22 3.42
CA VAL A 139 8.14 4.17 4.87
C VAL A 139 7.03 3.15 5.08
N ARG A 140 7.32 2.08 5.81
CA ARG A 140 6.34 1.03 6.07
C ARG A 140 5.73 1.29 7.43
N VAL A 141 4.41 1.28 7.48
CA VAL A 141 3.65 1.35 8.73
C VAL A 141 3.02 0.01 9.06
N TRP A 142 3.01 -0.30 10.35
CA TRP A 142 2.19 -1.33 10.92
C TRP A 142 0.75 -0.81 11.03
N ARG A 143 -0.17 -1.43 10.30
CA ARG A 143 -1.59 -1.07 10.34
C ARG A 143 -2.49 -2.27 10.16
N ARG A 144 -3.72 -2.18 10.65
CA ARG A 144 -4.76 -3.17 10.37
C ARG A 144 -5.35 -2.95 8.97
N PRO A 145 -6.01 -3.96 8.39
CA PRO A 145 -6.80 -3.77 7.18
C PRO A 145 -7.85 -2.66 7.39
N GLY A 146 -7.88 -1.65 6.51
CA GLY A 146 -8.81 -0.51 6.58
C GLY A 146 -8.22 0.79 7.14
N GLU A 147 -7.11 0.74 7.87
CA GLU A 147 -6.52 1.92 8.56
C GLU A 147 -5.60 2.76 7.66
N ARG A 148 -5.69 2.63 6.33
CA ARG A 148 -4.74 3.27 5.39
C ARG A 148 -4.69 4.80 5.52
N TYR A 149 -5.80 5.43 5.87
CA TYR A 149 -5.99 6.89 5.82
C TYR A 149 -5.94 7.57 7.19
N ASN A 150 -5.61 6.85 8.26
CA ASN A 150 -5.53 7.49 9.58
C ASN A 150 -4.31 8.42 9.63
N SER A 151 -4.49 9.56 10.30
CA SER A 151 -3.49 10.64 10.39
C SER A 151 -2.05 10.21 10.75
N PRO A 152 -1.79 9.27 11.69
CA PRO A 152 -0.41 8.85 12.00
C PRO A 152 0.23 7.98 10.90
N HIS A 153 -0.55 7.58 9.88
CA HIS A 153 -0.09 6.85 8.70
C HIS A 153 -0.03 7.73 7.45
N CYS A 154 -0.06 9.06 7.65
CA CYS A 154 -0.03 10.11 6.63
C CYS A 154 1.11 11.10 6.93
N SER A 155 2.01 11.34 5.98
CA SER A 155 3.20 12.20 6.20
C SER A 155 3.60 12.95 4.92
N THR A 156 4.21 14.11 5.11
CA THR A 156 4.95 14.86 4.08
C THR A 156 6.41 14.45 4.14
N SER A 157 6.86 13.62 3.19
CA SER A 157 8.27 13.26 3.05
C SER A 157 9.05 14.41 2.41
N HIS A 158 10.07 14.90 3.10
CA HIS A 158 11.15 15.72 2.54
C HIS A 158 12.34 14.82 2.25
N CYS A 159 12.76 14.75 0.98
CA CYS A 159 13.89 13.95 0.55
C CYS A 159 14.91 14.85 -0.17
N PRO A 160 16.20 14.83 0.18
CA PRO A 160 17.23 15.73 -0.37
C PRO A 160 17.86 15.20 -1.68
N HIS A 161 17.20 14.28 -2.39
CA HIS A 161 17.75 13.68 -3.60
C HIS A 161 17.48 14.53 -4.86
N SER A 162 18.37 14.42 -5.84
CA SER A 162 18.16 14.95 -7.18
C SER A 162 16.83 14.43 -7.74
N SER A 163 15.92 15.36 -8.02
CA SER A 163 14.57 15.08 -8.47
C SER A 163 14.22 15.92 -9.70
N CYS A 164 13.24 15.45 -10.46
CA CYS A 164 12.60 16.23 -11.50
C CYS A 164 11.09 16.21 -11.27
N ASN A 165 10.43 17.31 -11.66
CA ASN A 165 8.99 17.38 -11.61
C ASN A 165 8.46 17.21 -13.04
N GLY A 166 7.52 16.29 -13.21
CA GLY A 166 6.79 16.11 -14.45
C GLY A 166 5.43 16.77 -14.33
N LEU A 167 5.09 17.63 -15.29
CA LEU A 167 3.74 18.18 -15.44
C LEU A 167 3.08 17.53 -16.65
N GLY A 168 1.89 16.98 -16.45
CA GLY A 168 1.09 16.36 -17.50
C GLY A 168 -0.39 16.63 -17.30
N ALA A 169 -1.12 16.64 -18.42
CA ALA A 169 -2.56 16.72 -18.46
C ALA A 169 -3.15 15.54 -19.23
N ILE A 170 -4.26 15.00 -18.74
CA ILE A 170 -5.02 13.93 -19.38
C ILE A 170 -6.45 14.40 -19.64
N ALA A 171 -7.00 13.96 -20.77
CA ALA A 171 -8.38 14.15 -21.18
C ALA A 171 -8.93 12.82 -21.72
N TYR A 172 -10.22 12.75 -22.00
CA TYR A 172 -10.86 11.47 -22.37
C TYR A 172 -10.27 10.82 -23.62
N ASP A 173 -10.01 11.61 -24.67
CA ASP A 173 -9.46 11.13 -25.94
C ASP A 173 -8.05 11.66 -26.25
N SER A 174 -7.41 12.32 -25.30
CA SER A 174 -6.06 12.85 -25.50
C SER A 174 -5.28 12.95 -24.19
N ARG A 175 -3.98 13.22 -24.35
CA ARG A 175 -3.06 13.58 -23.26
C ARG A 175 -2.13 14.66 -23.78
N SER A 176 -1.61 15.50 -22.89
CA SER A 176 -0.64 16.52 -23.25
C SER A 176 0.74 15.90 -23.49
N THR A 177 1.62 16.69 -24.08
CA THR A 177 3.06 16.47 -23.97
C THR A 177 3.48 16.63 -22.50
N LEU A 178 4.37 15.76 -22.03
CA LEU A 178 4.90 15.83 -20.67
C LEU A 178 6.04 16.86 -20.60
N ILE A 179 5.90 17.84 -19.71
CA ILE A 179 6.92 18.86 -19.48
C ILE A 179 7.76 18.43 -18.27
N MET A 180 9.06 18.20 -18.50
CA MET A 180 10.01 17.86 -17.44
C MET A 180 10.74 19.11 -16.95
N MET A 181 10.48 19.48 -15.71
CA MET A 181 11.08 20.65 -15.06
C MET A 181 12.23 20.18 -14.16
N ARG A 182 13.41 20.77 -14.38
CA ARG A 182 14.60 20.54 -13.54
C ARG A 182 14.65 21.61 -12.45
N GLY A 183 14.42 21.21 -11.19
CA GLY A 183 14.53 22.09 -10.02
C GLY A 183 13.19 22.36 -9.31
N THR A 184 13.26 23.17 -8.25
CA THR A 184 12.11 23.59 -7.46
C THR A 184 11.27 24.58 -8.26
N LEU A 185 10.00 24.26 -8.45
CA LEU A 185 9.01 25.11 -9.11
C LEU A 185 8.94 26.47 -8.41
N THR A 186 9.23 27.57 -9.11
CA THR A 186 8.91 28.91 -8.63
C THR A 186 7.48 29.26 -9.04
N ASP A 187 6.69 29.79 -8.12
CA ASP A 187 5.26 30.10 -8.29
C ASP A 187 4.93 30.90 -9.56
N GLN A 188 5.88 31.68 -10.07
CA GLN A 188 5.66 32.61 -11.17
C GLN A 188 5.65 31.94 -12.57
N HIS A 189 6.53 30.95 -12.80
CA HIS A 189 6.54 30.18 -14.07
C HIS A 189 5.28 29.30 -14.22
N TYR A 190 4.73 28.81 -13.12
CA TYR A 190 3.55 27.94 -13.12
C TYR A 190 2.26 28.69 -13.51
N VAL A 191 2.13 29.96 -13.12
CA VAL A 191 0.94 30.77 -13.42
C VAL A 191 0.94 31.23 -14.88
N ASP A 192 2.08 31.70 -15.38
CA ASP A 192 2.16 32.34 -16.70
C ASP A 192 2.24 31.33 -17.86
N ASP A 193 2.93 30.19 -17.69
CA ASP A 193 3.11 29.21 -18.78
C ASP A 193 2.07 28.08 -18.79
N ILE A 194 1.40 27.81 -17.65
CA ILE A 194 0.66 26.55 -17.43
C ILE A 194 -0.81 26.74 -17.00
N LEU A 195 -1.10 27.54 -15.96
CA LEU A 195 -2.43 27.58 -15.35
C LEU A 195 -3.48 28.45 -16.07
N ARG A 196 -3.07 29.57 -16.67
CA ARG A 196 -3.99 30.59 -17.20
C ARG A 196 -4.95 30.15 -18.31
N PRO A 197 -4.65 29.16 -19.17
CA PRO A 197 -5.55 28.87 -20.28
C PRO A 197 -6.60 27.74 -20.06
N HIS A 198 -6.57 26.93 -18.99
CA HIS A 198 -7.39 25.67 -18.96
C HIS A 198 -7.96 25.18 -17.61
N THR A 199 -8.06 25.99 -16.55
CA THR A 199 -8.38 25.46 -15.19
C THR A 199 -9.87 25.44 -14.81
N LEU A 200 -10.34 24.29 -14.33
CA LEU A 200 -11.57 24.14 -13.53
C LEU A 200 -11.24 24.28 -12.04
N SER A 201 -12.20 24.76 -11.22
CA SER A 201 -12.02 24.81 -9.77
C SER A 201 -11.98 23.41 -9.15
N TRP A 202 -10.78 22.96 -8.77
CA TRP A 202 -10.53 21.67 -8.10
C TRP A 202 -10.70 21.81 -6.57
N PRO A 203 -11.26 20.82 -5.86
CA PRO A 203 -11.37 20.89 -4.41
C PRO A 203 -9.99 20.71 -3.77
N ALA A 204 -9.58 21.66 -2.93
CA ALA A 204 -8.28 21.65 -2.28
C ALA A 204 -8.03 20.32 -1.51
N ARG A 205 -6.78 19.84 -1.52
CA ARG A 205 -6.32 18.64 -0.81
C ARG A 205 -7.09 17.35 -1.15
N SER A 206 -7.40 17.14 -2.42
CA SER A 206 -8.10 15.93 -2.91
C SER A 206 -7.30 15.14 -3.96
N PRO A 207 -6.04 14.73 -3.67
CA PRO A 207 -5.27 13.93 -4.62
C PRO A 207 -5.89 12.54 -4.87
N ASP A 208 -6.59 11.98 -3.87
CA ASP A 208 -7.35 10.72 -3.97
C ASP A 208 -8.50 10.79 -5.00
N PHE A 209 -8.93 12.00 -5.34
CA PHE A 209 -10.01 12.25 -6.27
C PHE A 209 -9.53 12.37 -7.73
N SER A 210 -8.24 12.58 -7.95
CA SER A 210 -7.69 12.97 -9.25
C SER A 210 -7.30 11.76 -10.12
N PRO A 211 -7.86 11.60 -11.33
CA PRO A 211 -7.44 10.57 -12.29
C PRO A 211 -5.95 10.63 -12.64
N VAL A 212 -5.37 11.84 -12.73
CA VAL A 212 -3.96 12.02 -13.13
C VAL A 212 -2.98 11.55 -12.03
N GLU A 213 -3.37 11.62 -10.76
CA GLU A 213 -2.59 11.03 -9.66
C GLU A 213 -2.50 9.51 -9.77
N HIS A 214 -3.56 8.87 -10.28
CA HIS A 214 -3.53 7.42 -10.55
C HIS A 214 -2.60 7.07 -11.71
N VAL A 215 -2.53 7.94 -12.72
CA VAL A 215 -1.55 7.81 -13.80
C VAL A 215 -0.13 7.96 -13.24
N TRP A 216 0.13 8.94 -12.37
CA TRP A 216 1.43 9.09 -11.73
C TRP A 216 1.85 7.87 -10.93
N ASP A 217 0.94 7.29 -10.14
CA ASP A 217 1.19 6.07 -9.38
C ASP A 217 1.49 4.87 -10.30
N GLN A 218 0.77 4.74 -11.43
CA GLN A 218 1.06 3.73 -12.44
C GLN A 218 2.47 3.90 -13.02
N LEU A 219 2.85 5.12 -13.39
CA LEU A 219 4.17 5.41 -13.97
C LEU A 219 5.28 5.12 -12.97
N LYS A 220 5.15 5.60 -11.72
CA LYS A 220 6.12 5.34 -10.64
C LYS A 220 6.33 3.85 -10.38
N ARG A 221 5.29 3.02 -10.53
CA ARG A 221 5.41 1.55 -10.42
C ARG A 221 6.17 0.89 -11.58
N GLN A 222 6.15 1.51 -12.75
CA GLN A 222 6.79 0.99 -13.97
C GLN A 222 8.19 1.58 -14.20
N MET A 223 8.60 2.54 -13.37
CA MET A 223 9.90 3.22 -13.50
C MET A 223 11.07 2.23 -13.42
N PRO A 224 11.99 2.24 -14.40
CA PRO A 224 13.26 1.53 -14.28
C PRO A 224 14.17 2.24 -13.27
N SER A 225 15.18 1.51 -12.77
CA SER A 225 16.25 2.12 -11.98
C SER A 225 17.04 3.11 -12.85
N CYS A 226 17.01 4.39 -12.50
CA CYS A 226 17.74 5.43 -13.20
C CYS A 226 18.95 5.91 -12.39
N HIS A 227 20.06 6.19 -13.08
CA HIS A 227 21.31 6.66 -12.47
C HIS A 227 21.60 8.14 -12.75
N SER A 228 20.81 8.81 -13.59
CA SER A 228 20.94 10.24 -13.89
C SER A 228 19.57 10.92 -14.07
N VAL A 229 19.50 12.23 -13.79
CA VAL A 229 18.22 12.99 -13.89
C VAL A 229 17.77 13.04 -15.35
N HIS A 230 18.71 12.96 -16.28
CA HIS A 230 18.43 12.91 -17.70
C HIS A 230 17.74 11.59 -18.07
N ASP A 231 18.29 10.45 -17.67
CA ASP A 231 17.69 9.13 -17.93
C ASP A 231 16.32 9.00 -17.25
N LEU A 232 16.19 9.57 -16.05
CA LEU A 232 14.91 9.66 -15.35
C LEU A 232 13.89 10.46 -16.16
N GLY A 233 14.28 11.62 -16.69
CA GLY A 233 13.42 12.42 -17.55
C GLY A 233 12.95 11.68 -18.81
N LEU A 234 13.88 11.01 -19.48
CA LEU A 234 13.58 10.22 -20.69
C LEU A 234 12.66 9.04 -20.39
N ALA A 235 12.92 8.30 -19.30
CA ALA A 235 12.09 7.16 -18.91
C ALA A 235 10.65 7.58 -18.57
N VAL A 236 10.47 8.69 -17.84
CA VAL A 236 9.13 9.20 -17.52
C VAL A 236 8.41 9.67 -18.79
N GLN A 237 9.10 10.38 -19.68
CA GLN A 237 8.53 10.81 -20.97
C GLN A 237 8.13 9.63 -21.85
N ASP A 238 8.95 8.59 -21.91
CA ASP A 238 8.68 7.38 -22.68
C ASP A 238 7.46 6.62 -22.14
N LEU A 239 7.40 6.39 -20.82
CA LEU A 239 6.25 5.75 -20.20
C LEU A 239 4.96 6.59 -20.36
N TRP A 240 5.07 7.92 -20.29
CA TRP A 240 3.94 8.82 -20.54
C TRP A 240 3.47 8.73 -21.99
N ALA A 241 4.39 8.69 -22.96
CA ALA A 241 4.10 8.55 -24.39
C ALA A 241 3.53 7.17 -24.76
N HIS A 242 3.79 6.13 -23.98
CA HIS A 242 3.26 4.79 -24.22
C HIS A 242 2.07 4.42 -23.32
N LEU A 243 1.61 5.34 -22.46
CA LEU A 243 0.42 5.12 -21.64
C LEU A 243 -0.81 4.80 -22.52
N PRO A 244 -1.51 3.66 -22.33
CA PRO A 244 -2.68 3.35 -23.14
C PRO A 244 -3.82 4.34 -22.88
N GLN A 245 -4.42 4.89 -23.94
CA GLN A 245 -5.54 5.82 -23.81
C GLN A 245 -6.75 5.18 -23.12
N ASP A 246 -6.94 3.86 -23.27
CA ASP A 246 -8.02 3.15 -22.59
C ASP A 246 -7.88 3.14 -21.07
N ASN A 247 -6.64 3.19 -20.54
CA ASN A 247 -6.43 3.37 -19.11
C ASN A 247 -6.97 4.73 -18.65
N ILE A 248 -6.70 5.79 -19.42
CA ILE A 248 -7.18 7.15 -19.13
C ILE A 248 -8.71 7.20 -19.19
N ARG A 249 -9.33 6.59 -20.22
CA ARG A 249 -10.79 6.50 -20.34
C ARG A 249 -11.43 5.79 -19.16
N CYS A 250 -10.88 4.65 -18.75
CA CYS A 250 -11.35 3.92 -17.56
C CYS A 250 -11.27 4.78 -16.30
N LEU A 251 -10.19 5.55 -16.13
CA LEU A 251 -10.04 6.44 -14.98
C LEU A 251 -11.05 7.59 -14.99
N ILE A 252 -11.28 8.22 -16.14
CA ILE A 252 -12.27 9.30 -16.27
C ILE A 252 -13.69 8.77 -16.09
N ASN A 253 -14.01 7.59 -16.63
CA ASN A 253 -15.31 6.96 -16.44
C ASN A 253 -15.57 6.57 -14.96
N SER A 254 -14.52 6.31 -14.18
CA SER A 254 -14.64 6.05 -12.74
C SER A 254 -14.99 7.30 -11.89
N MET A 255 -15.04 8.50 -12.49
CA MET A 255 -15.31 9.73 -11.74
C MET A 255 -16.67 9.74 -11.06
N LEU A 256 -17.69 9.12 -11.65
CA LEU A 256 -19.01 9.00 -11.01
C LEU A 256 -18.92 8.20 -9.71
N ASP A 257 -18.24 7.07 -9.74
CA ASP A 257 -18.04 6.22 -8.56
C ASP A 257 -17.22 6.94 -7.49
N ARG A 258 -16.20 7.71 -7.89
CA ARG A 258 -15.38 8.54 -6.99
C ARG A 258 -16.21 9.64 -6.32
N VAL A 259 -17.05 10.36 -7.07
CA VAL A 259 -17.97 11.38 -6.53
C VAL A 259 -18.91 10.73 -5.51
N ALA A 260 -19.53 9.61 -5.87
CA ALA A 260 -20.46 8.89 -5.01
C ALA A 260 -19.78 8.38 -3.72
N ALA A 261 -18.58 7.82 -3.83
CA ALA A 261 -17.79 7.38 -2.68
C ALA A 261 -17.43 8.56 -1.75
N CYS A 262 -17.13 9.74 -2.31
CA CYS A 262 -16.78 10.92 -1.51
C CYS A 262 -18.00 11.43 -0.73
N ILE A 263 -19.18 11.43 -1.36
CA ILE A 263 -20.45 11.78 -0.72
C ILE A 263 -20.76 10.77 0.40
N ALA A 264 -20.63 9.46 0.13
CA ALA A 264 -20.85 8.41 1.13
C ALA A 264 -19.88 8.52 2.32
N ALA A 265 -18.64 8.96 2.08
CA ALA A 265 -17.66 9.26 3.11
C ALA A 265 -17.88 10.63 3.79
N GLY A 266 -18.89 11.40 3.39
CA GLY A 266 -19.15 12.75 3.88
C GLY A 266 -17.97 13.70 3.68
N GLY A 267 -17.28 13.61 2.53
CA GLY A 267 -16.07 14.38 2.21
C GLY A 267 -14.77 13.85 2.83
N GLY A 268 -14.83 12.72 3.53
CA GLY A 268 -13.68 12.04 4.13
C GLY A 268 -12.74 11.43 3.08
N PRO A 269 -11.52 11.02 3.47
CA PRO A 269 -10.60 10.33 2.57
C PRO A 269 -11.20 9.02 2.04
N MET A 270 -10.97 8.71 0.76
CA MET A 270 -11.55 7.54 0.11
C MET A 270 -10.54 6.43 -0.11
N CYS A 271 -11.00 5.18 0.01
CA CYS A 271 -10.24 3.99 -0.39
C CYS A 271 -10.10 3.90 -1.92
N TYR A 272 -8.88 3.98 -2.42
CA TYR A 272 -8.46 3.56 -3.77
C TYR A 272 -7.07 2.89 -3.70
#